data_AF-A0A8J8PFZ7-F1
#
_entry.id   AF-A0A8J8PFZ7-F1
#
_cell.length_a   1.000
_cell.length_b   1.000
_cell.length_c   1.000
_cell.angle_alpha   90.00
_cell.angle_beta   90.00
_cell.angle_gamma   90.00
#
_symmetry.space_group_name_H-M   'P 1'
#
loop_
_entity.id
_entity.type
_entity.pdbx_description
1 polymer ?
#
loop_
_entity_poly.entity_id
_entity_poly.type
_entity_poly.pdbx_seq_one_letter_code
_entity_poly.pdbx_strand_id
1 'polypeptide(L)'
;MDIMKRMIANDWKNMLIFGVLALVVGIIAIVYPGITLGITIILLGAFALLSGLSRVINGTALPKGSRAFPLLEGILYIILAIIMIMTPLYFAEVLVYIMAAFLIIMGLFQIFGLIFVAGTGSKGDSLFPLITGIISLILGCVIAIFPAQTIEVSMWIIGAFLILIGIINIAGGLKIKKVFS
;
A
#
# COMPACT_ATOMS: atom_id res chain seq x y z
N MET A 1 -11.24 9.28 -35.65
CA MET A 1 -11.47 10.42 -34.73
C MET A 1 -12.57 10.14 -33.70
N ASP A 2 -13.59 9.32 -34.02
CA ASP A 2 -14.71 9.02 -33.09
C ASP A 2 -14.35 8.11 -31.91
N ILE A 3 -13.39 7.20 -32.07
CA ILE A 3 -12.94 6.30 -30.99
C ILE A 3 -12.29 7.10 -29.85
N MET A 4 -11.44 8.06 -30.19
CA MET A 4 -10.74 8.93 -29.24
C MET A 4 -11.70 9.86 -28.49
N LYS A 5 -12.73 10.40 -29.18
CA LYS A 5 -13.79 11.19 -28.54
C LYS A 5 -14.63 10.36 -27.56
N ARG A 6 -14.93 9.10 -27.88
CA ARG A 6 -15.67 8.19 -26.98
C ARG A 6 -14.86 7.77 -25.74
N MET A 7 -13.54 7.62 -25.87
CA MET A 7 -12.64 7.35 -24.73
C MET A 7 -12.67 8.53 -23.75
N ILE A 8 -12.43 9.76 -24.23
CA ILE A 8 -12.43 10.96 -23.37
C ILE A 8 -13.84 11.26 -22.79
N ALA A 9 -14.90 10.96 -23.54
CA ALA A 9 -16.28 11.12 -23.07
C ALA A 9 -16.70 10.08 -22.01
N ASN A 10 -16.02 8.93 -21.90
CA ASN A 10 -16.22 8.00 -20.78
C ASN A 10 -15.28 8.32 -19.59
N ASP A 11 -14.14 8.94 -19.86
CA ASP A 11 -13.17 9.29 -18.83
C ASP A 11 -13.73 10.26 -17.79
N TRP A 12 -14.55 11.25 -18.17
CA TRP A 12 -15.12 12.17 -17.18
C TRP A 12 -16.07 11.49 -16.19
N LYS A 13 -16.85 10.49 -16.63
CA LYS A 13 -17.74 9.72 -15.75
C LYS A 13 -16.93 8.87 -14.79
N ASN A 14 -15.92 8.17 -15.30
CA ASN A 14 -15.03 7.36 -14.49
C ASN A 14 -14.32 8.23 -13.44
N MET A 15 -13.78 9.39 -13.83
CA MET A 15 -13.16 10.34 -12.90
C MET A 15 -14.13 10.79 -11.81
N LEU A 16 -15.39 11.12 -12.14
CA LEU A 16 -16.38 11.47 -11.12
C LEU A 16 -16.67 10.31 -10.16
N ILE A 17 -16.87 9.09 -10.68
CA ILE A 17 -17.17 7.90 -9.87
C ILE A 17 -15.99 7.61 -8.92
N PHE A 18 -14.77 7.53 -9.46
CA PHE A 18 -13.57 7.31 -8.64
C PHE A 18 -13.33 8.46 -7.66
N GLY A 19 -13.61 9.70 -8.05
CA GLY A 19 -13.46 10.86 -7.19
C GLY A 19 -14.42 10.83 -5.98
N VAL A 20 -15.69 10.52 -6.21
CA VAL A 20 -16.69 10.37 -5.15
C VAL A 20 -16.35 9.18 -4.24
N LEU A 21 -15.97 8.04 -4.81
CA LEU A 21 -15.56 6.87 -4.03
C LEU A 21 -14.33 7.16 -3.17
N ALA A 22 -13.29 7.76 -3.74
CA ALA A 22 -12.08 8.12 -3.00
C ALA A 22 -12.38 9.10 -1.86
N LEU A 23 -13.27 10.07 -2.08
CA LEU A 23 -13.68 11.03 -1.05
C LEU A 23 -14.44 10.34 0.10
N VAL A 24 -15.40 9.48 -0.21
CA VAL A 24 -16.16 8.72 0.79
C VAL A 24 -15.25 7.81 1.59
N VAL A 25 -14.41 7.02 0.92
CA VAL A 25 -13.46 6.11 1.57
C VAL A 25 -12.46 6.90 2.41
N GLY A 26 -11.97 8.03 1.92
CA GLY A 26 -11.05 8.89 2.65
C GLY A 26 -11.65 9.46 3.94
N ILE A 27 -12.91 9.90 3.90
CA ILE A 27 -13.62 10.35 5.11
C ILE A 27 -13.79 9.19 6.11
N ILE A 28 -14.22 8.02 5.64
CA ILE A 28 -14.39 6.84 6.50
C ILE A 28 -13.06 6.43 7.13
N ALA A 29 -11.95 6.49 6.38
CA ALA A 29 -10.61 6.19 6.87
C ALA A 29 -10.16 7.13 7.99
N ILE A 30 -10.52 8.42 7.93
CA ILE A 30 -10.18 9.39 8.98
C ILE A 30 -11.03 9.18 10.23
N VAL A 31 -12.34 9.00 10.05
CA VAL A 31 -13.30 8.91 11.16
C VAL A 31 -13.22 7.54 11.87
N TYR A 32 -13.00 6.48 11.11
CA TYR A 32 -13.00 5.09 11.60
C TYR A 32 -11.74 4.34 11.12
N PRO A 33 -10.54 4.72 11.58
CA PRO A 33 -9.28 4.15 11.10
C PRO A 33 -9.17 2.63 11.34
N GLY A 34 -9.51 2.18 12.56
CA GLY A 34 -9.43 0.74 12.91
C GLY A 34 -10.38 -0.14 12.10
N ILE A 35 -11.63 0.31 11.87
CA ILE A 35 -12.62 -0.43 11.08
C ILE A 35 -12.19 -0.50 9.62
N THR A 36 -11.76 0.64 9.06
CA THR A 36 -11.35 0.73 7.65
C THR A 36 -10.16 -0.18 7.35
N LEU A 37 -9.19 -0.24 8.27
CA LEU A 37 -8.08 -1.19 8.16
C LEU A 37 -8.54 -2.64 8.28
N GLY A 38 -9.39 -2.95 9.25
CA GLY A 38 -9.92 -4.30 9.41
C GLY A 38 -10.59 -4.81 8.14
N ILE A 39 -11.45 -3.99 7.53
CA ILE A 39 -12.10 -4.31 6.25
C ILE A 39 -11.06 -4.48 5.14
N THR A 40 -10.08 -3.59 5.05
CA THR A 40 -9.03 -3.67 4.03
C THR A 40 -8.25 -4.98 4.15
N ILE A 41 -7.87 -5.37 5.37
CA ILE A 41 -7.14 -6.62 5.64
C ILE A 41 -8.00 -7.84 5.33
N ILE A 42 -9.29 -7.83 5.67
CA ILE A 42 -10.21 -8.92 5.30
C ILE A 42 -10.32 -9.05 3.78
N LEU A 43 -10.45 -7.94 3.04
CA LEU A 43 -10.48 -7.96 1.58
C LEU A 43 -9.18 -8.49 0.98
N LEU A 44 -8.03 -8.07 1.51
CA LEU A 44 -6.73 -8.61 1.12
C LEU A 44 -6.62 -10.11 1.44
N GLY A 45 -7.14 -10.55 2.59
CA GLY A 45 -7.21 -11.95 2.98
C GLY A 45 -8.09 -12.77 2.02
N ALA A 46 -9.26 -12.26 1.63
CA ALA A 46 -10.11 -12.90 0.62
C ALA A 46 -9.40 -13.01 -0.74
N PHE A 47 -8.71 -11.96 -1.17
CA PHE A 47 -7.90 -11.99 -2.38
C PHE A 47 -6.75 -13.01 -2.28
N ALA A 48 -6.05 -13.06 -1.16
CA ALA A 48 -4.99 -14.02 -0.89
C ALA A 48 -5.53 -15.46 -0.90
N LEU A 49 -6.74 -15.69 -0.37
CA LEU A 49 -7.39 -17.00 -0.37
C LEU A 49 -7.69 -17.48 -1.79
N LEU A 50 -8.31 -16.63 -2.61
CA LEU A 50 -8.60 -16.94 -4.01
C LEU A 50 -7.31 -17.21 -4.79
N SER A 51 -6.28 -16.40 -4.54
CA SER A 51 -4.97 -16.54 -5.17
C SER A 51 -4.23 -17.80 -4.73
N GLY A 52 -4.36 -18.21 -3.47
CA GLY A 52 -3.79 -19.43 -2.92
C GLY A 52 -4.50 -20.68 -3.46
N LEU A 53 -5.83 -20.65 -3.48
CA LEU A 53 -6.65 -21.73 -4.03
C LEU A 53 -6.35 -21.96 -5.52
N SER A 54 -6.26 -20.89 -6.30
CA SER A 54 -5.86 -20.95 -7.71
C SER A 54 -4.50 -21.63 -7.90
N ARG A 55 -3.50 -21.27 -7.09
CA ARG A 55 -2.17 -21.90 -7.14
C ARG A 55 -2.18 -23.37 -6.77
N VAL A 56 -2.96 -23.75 -5.76
CA VAL A 56 -3.10 -25.17 -5.38
C VAL A 56 -3.73 -25.96 -6.52
N ILE A 57 -4.85 -25.48 -7.07
CA ILE A 57 -5.56 -26.13 -8.18
C ILE A 57 -4.61 -26.29 -9.38
N ASN A 58 -4.00 -25.19 -9.84
CA ASN A 58 -3.09 -25.22 -10.99
C ASN A 58 -1.83 -26.05 -10.71
N GLY A 59 -1.31 -26.01 -9.48
CA GLY A 59 -0.14 -26.77 -9.05
C GLY A 59 -0.37 -28.28 -9.10
N THR A 60 -1.58 -28.76 -8.80
CA THR A 60 -1.90 -30.19 -8.91
C THR A 60 -1.87 -30.73 -10.34
N ALA A 61 -2.08 -29.87 -11.35
CA ALA A 61 -2.01 -30.23 -12.76
C ALA A 61 -0.56 -30.29 -13.30
N LEU A 62 0.44 -29.86 -12.53
CA LEU A 62 1.84 -29.84 -12.94
C LEU A 62 2.57 -31.19 -12.73
N PRO A 63 3.60 -31.48 -13.53
CA PRO A 63 4.47 -32.63 -13.32
C PRO A 63 5.11 -32.65 -11.92
N LYS A 64 5.45 -33.85 -11.42
CA LYS A 64 5.96 -34.04 -10.04
C LYS A 64 7.16 -33.16 -9.67
N GLY A 65 8.03 -32.82 -10.62
CA GLY A 65 9.20 -31.96 -10.39
C GLY A 65 8.89 -30.46 -10.28
N SER A 66 7.77 -29.99 -10.82
CA SER A 66 7.43 -28.56 -10.89
C SER A 66 6.25 -28.18 -9.98
N ARG A 67 5.50 -29.15 -9.47
CA ARG A 67 4.33 -28.91 -8.60
C ARG A 67 4.66 -28.49 -7.17
N ALA A 68 5.85 -28.82 -6.65
CA ALA A 68 6.17 -28.61 -5.23
C ALA A 68 6.13 -27.13 -4.82
N PHE A 69 6.72 -26.26 -5.65
CA PHE A 69 6.79 -24.83 -5.35
C PHE A 69 5.42 -24.13 -5.43
N PRO A 70 4.60 -24.30 -6.49
CA PRO A 70 3.25 -23.70 -6.55
C PRO A 70 2.30 -24.22 -5.47
N LEU A 71 2.41 -25.49 -5.10
CA LEU A 71 1.61 -26.06 -4.01
C LEU A 71 1.99 -25.45 -2.66
N LEU A 72 3.30 -25.35 -2.37
CA LEU A 72 3.78 -24.71 -1.14
C LEU A 72 3.34 -23.24 -1.09
N GLU A 73 3.56 -22.49 -2.17
CA GLU A 73 3.13 -21.10 -2.27
C GLU A 73 1.62 -20.98 -2.05
N GLY A 74 0.81 -21.81 -2.73
CA GLY A 74 -0.64 -21.82 -2.58
C GLY A 74 -1.09 -22.08 -1.15
N ILE A 75 -0.49 -23.06 -0.47
CA ILE A 75 -0.76 -23.36 0.95
C ILE A 75 -0.40 -22.19 1.84
N LEU A 76 0.77 -21.56 1.63
CA LEU A 76 1.18 -20.38 2.41
C LEU A 76 0.21 -19.22 2.23
N TYR A 77 -0.27 -18.97 1.01
CA TYR A 77 -1.29 -17.96 0.74
C TYR A 77 -2.61 -18.25 1.47
N ILE A 78 -3.04 -19.51 1.52
CA ILE A 78 -4.27 -19.91 2.23
C ILE A 78 -4.10 -19.71 3.74
N ILE A 79 -2.97 -20.12 4.31
CA ILE A 79 -2.68 -19.91 5.74
C ILE A 79 -2.69 -18.42 6.07
N LEU A 80 -1.99 -17.62 5.26
CA LEU A 80 -1.93 -16.17 5.41
C LEU A 80 -3.33 -15.56 5.34
N ALA A 81 -4.14 -15.96 4.37
CA ALA A 81 -5.51 -15.50 4.22
C ALA A 81 -6.38 -15.79 5.44
N ILE A 82 -6.28 -17.00 6.00
CA ILE A 82 -7.01 -17.38 7.21
C ILE A 82 -6.61 -16.48 8.38
N ILE A 83 -5.30 -16.25 8.57
CA ILE A 83 -4.80 -15.35 9.62
C ILE A 83 -5.37 -13.94 9.42
N MET A 84 -5.27 -13.39 8.21
CA MET A 84 -5.75 -12.04 7.90
C MET A 84 -7.26 -11.87 8.17
N ILE A 85 -8.07 -12.87 7.83
CA ILE A 85 -9.53 -12.80 8.02
C ILE A 85 -9.92 -12.99 9.48
N MET A 86 -9.25 -13.89 10.20
CA MET A 86 -9.59 -14.23 11.59
C MET A 86 -9.05 -13.23 12.60
N THR A 87 -7.88 -12.63 12.32
CA THR A 87 -7.20 -11.70 13.24
C THR A 87 -6.76 -10.41 12.55
N PRO A 88 -7.69 -9.67 11.91
CA PRO A 88 -7.34 -8.53 11.06
C PRO A 88 -6.60 -7.41 11.80
N LEU A 89 -7.02 -7.08 13.02
CA LEU A 89 -6.37 -6.03 13.82
C LEU A 89 -4.95 -6.42 14.24
N TYR A 90 -4.73 -7.68 14.63
CA TYR A 90 -3.40 -8.18 14.96
C TYR A 90 -2.48 -8.20 13.73
N PHE A 91 -3.02 -8.61 12.57
CA PHE A 91 -2.27 -8.58 11.32
C PHE A 91 -1.88 -7.14 10.92
N ALA A 92 -2.72 -6.14 11.21
CA ALA A 92 -2.39 -4.73 11.00
C ALA A 92 -1.14 -4.33 11.80
N GLU A 93 -1.04 -4.73 13.07
CA GLU A 93 0.14 -4.46 13.89
C GLU A 93 1.40 -5.12 13.32
N VAL A 94 1.29 -6.37 12.83
CA VAL A 94 2.41 -7.05 12.17
C VAL A 94 2.91 -6.26 10.96
N LEU A 95 2.01 -5.73 10.12
CA LEU A 95 2.40 -4.88 8.98
C LEU A 95 3.12 -3.60 9.44
N VAL A 96 2.69 -3.01 10.55
CA VAL A 96 3.33 -1.83 11.13
C VAL A 96 4.73 -2.15 11.66
N TYR A 97 4.93 -3.32 12.29
CA TYR A 97 6.26 -3.77 12.69
C TYR A 97 7.18 -4.04 11.50
N ILE A 98 6.65 -4.62 10.41
CA ILE A 98 7.40 -4.80 9.16
C ILE A 98 7.82 -3.42 8.61
N MET A 99 6.92 -2.44 8.61
CA MET A 99 7.22 -1.07 8.19
C MET A 99 8.30 -0.43 9.09
N ALA A 100 8.21 -0.61 10.41
CA ALA A 100 9.21 -0.12 11.36
C ALA A 100 10.59 -0.73 11.08
N ALA A 101 10.66 -2.05 10.92
CA ALA A 101 11.90 -2.74 10.59
C ALA A 101 12.48 -2.24 9.26
N PHE A 102 11.63 -2.05 8.24
CA PHE A 102 12.04 -1.49 6.96
C PHE A 102 12.64 -0.08 7.12
N LEU A 103 11.99 0.81 7.87
CA LEU A 103 12.48 2.18 8.10
C LEU A 103 13.81 2.20 8.87
N ILE A 104 13.97 1.33 9.86
CA ILE A 104 15.23 1.20 10.61
C ILE A 104 16.33 0.72 9.69
N ILE A 105 16.09 -0.36 8.92
CA ILE A 105 17.08 -0.94 7.99
C ILE A 105 17.47 0.10 6.92
N MET A 106 16.49 0.79 6.34
CA MET A 106 16.75 1.85 5.36
C MET A 106 17.52 3.02 5.97
N GLY A 107 17.18 3.44 7.19
CA GLY A 107 17.89 4.50 7.91
C GLY A 107 19.36 4.13 8.14
N LEU A 108 19.61 2.89 8.59
CA LEU A 108 20.97 2.36 8.75
C LEU A 108 21.71 2.33 7.41
N PHE A 109 21.12 1.83 6.34
CA PHE A 109 21.76 1.80 5.02
C PHE A 109 22.08 3.20 4.47
N GLN A 110 21.22 4.19 4.69
CA GLN A 110 21.48 5.57 4.26
C GLN A 110 22.66 6.19 5.02
N ILE A 111 22.75 5.93 6.32
CA ILE A 111 23.86 6.41 7.17
C ILE A 111 25.17 5.70 6.78
N PHE A 112 25.16 4.37 6.68
CA PHE A 112 26.36 3.60 6.31
C PHE A 112 26.79 3.84 4.86
N GLY A 113 25.85 4.09 3.95
CA GLY A 113 26.13 4.39 2.55
C GLY A 113 27.03 5.61 2.35
N LEU A 114 26.98 6.59 3.27
CA LEU A 114 27.89 7.75 3.24
C LEU A 114 29.35 7.34 3.41
N ILE A 115 29.63 6.31 4.23
CA ILE A 115 30.99 5.80 4.44
C ILE A 115 31.51 5.15 3.16
N PHE A 116 30.66 4.42 2.45
CA PHE A 116 31.03 3.79 1.17
C PHE A 116 31.26 4.81 0.05
N VAL A 117 30.43 5.86 -0.02
CA VAL A 117 30.53 6.90 -1.06
C VAL A 117 31.72 7.83 -0.81
N ALA A 118 32.02 8.16 0.45
CA ALA A 118 33.18 8.99 0.82
C ALA A 118 34.52 8.41 0.32
N GLY A 119 34.63 7.08 0.20
CA GLY A 119 35.81 6.40 -0.34
C GLY A 119 36.01 6.54 -1.85
N THR A 120 35.03 7.06 -2.61
CA THR A 120 35.06 7.11 -4.08
C THR A 120 35.50 8.45 -4.67
N GLY A 121 35.80 9.45 -3.82
CA GLY A 121 36.25 10.79 -4.26
C GLY A 121 35.20 11.61 -5.01
N SER A 122 33.95 11.12 -5.10
CA SER A 122 32.83 11.87 -5.65
C SER A 122 32.42 12.96 -4.66
N LYS A 123 32.40 14.22 -5.10
CA LYS A 123 31.87 15.38 -4.34
C LYS A 123 30.33 15.29 -4.25
N GLY A 124 29.87 14.24 -3.58
CA GLY A 124 28.48 13.96 -3.28
C GLY A 124 28.19 14.11 -1.79
N ASP A 125 28.85 15.05 -1.10
CA ASP A 125 28.65 15.44 0.31
C ASP A 125 27.27 16.10 0.53
N SER A 126 26.21 15.51 0.00
CA SER A 126 24.89 15.90 0.45
C SER A 126 24.74 15.33 1.86
N LEU A 127 24.57 16.18 2.87
CA LEU A 127 24.13 15.76 4.20
C LEU A 127 22.73 15.11 4.16
N PHE A 128 22.06 15.14 3.00
CA PHE A 128 20.72 14.63 2.79
C PHE A 128 20.55 13.17 3.25
N PRO A 129 21.38 12.18 2.85
CA PRO A 129 21.24 10.79 3.30
C PRO A 129 21.44 10.63 4.81
N LEU A 130 22.26 11.49 5.44
CA LEU A 130 22.45 11.47 6.89
C LEU A 130 21.16 11.90 7.59
N ILE A 131 20.60 13.03 7.14
CA ILE A 131 19.38 13.60 7.71
C ILE A 131 18.20 12.65 7.49
N THR A 132 17.99 12.16 6.26
CA THR A 132 16.90 11.23 5.97
C THR A 132 17.10 9.89 6.67
N GLY A 133 18.35 9.45 6.85
CA GLY A 133 18.69 8.23 7.56
C GLY A 133 18.33 8.31 9.04
N ILE A 134 18.72 9.40 9.70
CA ILE A 134 18.38 9.68 11.10
C ILE A 134 16.86 9.78 11.27
N ILE A 135 16.17 10.51 10.39
CA ILE A 135 14.71 10.63 10.44
C ILE A 135 14.06 9.26 10.29
N SER A 136 14.49 8.45 9.33
CA SER A 136 13.94 7.11 9.09
C SER A 136 14.14 6.20 10.31
N LEU A 137 15.32 6.26 10.94
CA LEU A 137 15.65 5.46 12.12
C LEU A 137 14.78 5.87 13.32
N ILE A 138 14.64 7.18 13.57
CA ILE A 138 13.77 7.71 14.64
C ILE A 138 12.33 7.29 14.39
N LEU A 139 11.81 7.49 13.17
CA LEU A 139 10.44 7.11 12.82
C LEU A 139 10.23 5.60 13.01
N GLY A 140 11.14 4.78 12.51
CA GLY A 140 11.06 3.33 12.67
C GLY A 140 11.05 2.90 14.14
N CYS A 141 11.89 3.50 14.99
CA CYS A 141 11.89 3.25 16.44
C CYS A 141 10.58 3.70 17.10
N VAL A 142 10.08 4.90 16.79
CA VAL A 142 8.80 5.42 17.33
C VAL A 142 7.65 4.50 16.96
N ILE A 143 7.60 4.04 15.71
CA ILE A 143 6.57 3.13 15.23
C ILE A 143 6.63 1.79 15.94
N ALA A 144 7.83 1.25 16.17
CA ALA A 144 8.00 -0.02 16.88
C ALA A 144 7.56 0.05 18.35
N ILE A 145 7.73 1.21 18.99
CA ILE A 145 7.32 1.43 20.39
C ILE A 145 5.81 1.70 20.49
N PHE A 146 5.22 2.41 19.53
CA PHE A 146 3.83 2.84 19.53
C PHE A 146 3.08 2.35 18.27
N PRO A 147 2.94 1.03 18.07
CA PRO A 147 2.35 0.48 16.85
C PRO A 147 0.87 0.85 16.72
N ALA A 148 0.10 0.75 17.81
CA ALA A 148 -1.33 1.03 17.81
C ALA A 148 -1.64 2.49 17.42
N GLN A 149 -0.87 3.46 17.94
CA GLN A 149 -1.04 4.87 17.57
C GLN A 149 -0.59 5.13 16.13
N THR A 150 0.45 4.42 15.66
CA THR A 150 0.90 4.53 14.28
C THR A 150 -0.19 4.13 13.29
N ILE A 151 -0.93 3.05 13.59
CA ILE A 151 -2.04 2.57 12.77
C ILE A 151 -3.05 3.71 12.49
N GLU A 152 -3.44 4.45 13.53
CA GLU A 152 -4.38 5.57 13.39
C GLU A 152 -3.79 6.72 12.56
N VAL A 153 -2.55 7.12 12.87
CA VAL A 153 -1.86 8.22 12.18
C VAL A 153 -1.68 7.90 10.69
N SER A 154 -1.31 6.66 10.35
CA SER A 154 -1.19 6.20 8.97
C SER A 154 -2.52 6.33 8.23
N MET A 155 -3.64 5.99 8.86
CA MET A 155 -4.96 6.10 8.25
C MET A 155 -5.43 7.53 8.08
N TRP A 156 -5.04 8.45 8.96
CA TRP A 156 -5.29 9.87 8.76
C TRP A 156 -4.55 10.41 7.54
N ILE A 157 -3.28 10.02 7.37
CA ILE A 157 -2.48 10.42 6.21
C ILE A 157 -3.09 9.86 4.92
N ILE A 158 -3.40 8.56 4.90
CA ILE A 158 -4.02 7.89 3.74
C ILE A 158 -5.39 8.50 3.42
N GLY A 159 -6.22 8.71 4.44
CA GLY A 159 -7.56 9.30 4.29
C GLY A 159 -7.51 10.73 3.76
N ALA A 160 -6.61 11.57 4.27
CA ALA A 160 -6.41 12.92 3.77
C ALA A 160 -5.96 12.92 2.30
N PHE A 161 -5.05 12.01 1.94
CA PHE A 161 -4.60 11.83 0.58
C PHE A 161 -5.73 11.37 -0.36
N LEU A 162 -6.57 10.42 0.08
CA LEU A 162 -7.75 9.96 -0.67
C LEU A 162 -8.78 11.07 -0.88
N ILE A 163 -9.01 11.92 0.13
CA ILE A 163 -9.88 13.10 -0.01
C ILE A 163 -9.31 14.05 -1.06
N LEU A 164 -8.00 14.34 -1.01
CA LEU A 164 -7.34 15.20 -1.98
C LEU A 164 -7.46 14.65 -3.41
N ILE A 165 -7.20 13.35 -3.60
CA ILE A 165 -7.40 12.66 -4.88
C ILE A 165 -8.87 12.75 -5.32
N GLY A 166 -9.80 12.55 -4.39
CA GLY A 166 -11.23 12.65 -4.63
C GLY A 166 -11.63 14.01 -5.19
N ILE A 167 -11.18 15.08 -4.54
CA ILE A 167 -11.42 16.47 -4.95
C ILE A 167 -10.81 16.72 -6.34
N ILE A 168 -9.57 16.30 -6.59
CA ILE A 168 -8.90 16.47 -7.88
C ILE A 168 -9.68 15.77 -9.01
N ASN A 169 -10.10 14.52 -8.79
CA ASN A 169 -10.83 13.74 -9.78
C ASN A 169 -12.23 14.29 -10.05
N ILE A 170 -12.94 14.76 -9.01
CA ILE A 170 -14.23 15.42 -9.18
C ILE A 170 -14.06 16.71 -9.99
N ALA A 171 -13.10 17.56 -9.61
CA ALA A 171 -12.83 18.81 -10.32
C ALA A 171 -12.40 18.57 -11.78
N GLY A 172 -11.54 17.57 -12.02
CA GLY A 172 -11.10 17.17 -13.36
C GLY A 172 -12.26 16.64 -14.22
N GLY A 173 -13.06 15.73 -13.67
CA GLY A 173 -14.24 15.18 -14.34
C GLY A 173 -15.27 16.26 -14.70
N LEU A 174 -15.53 17.21 -13.81
CA LEU A 174 -16.43 18.34 -14.08
C LEU A 174 -15.87 19.28 -15.18
N LYS A 175 -14.56 19.52 -15.20
CA LYS A 175 -13.92 20.31 -16.27
C LYS A 175 -14.06 19.63 -17.63
N ILE A 176 -13.81 18.32 -17.71
CA ILE A 176 -13.97 17.56 -18.96
C ILE A 176 -15.44 17.54 -19.38
N LYS A 177 -16.38 17.29 -18.46
CA LYS A 177 -17.82 17.31 -18.76
C LYS A 177 -18.25 18.61 -19.47
N LYS A 178 -17.77 19.76 -19.01
CA LYS A 178 -18.09 21.07 -19.60
C LYS A 178 -17.54 21.27 -21.02
N VAL A 179 -16.48 20.56 -21.40
CA VAL A 179 -15.89 20.64 -22.76
C VAL A 179 -16.66 19.75 -23.74
N PHE A 180 -17.31 18.69 -23.26
CA PHE A 180 -18.02 17.71 -24.08
C PHE A 180 -19.56 17.83 -24.03
N SER A 181 -20.11 18.69 -23.16
CA SER A 181 -21.54 19.03 -23.13
C SER A 181 -21.84 20.28 -23.94
#